data_AF-A0ABD7AYS2-F1
#
_entry.id   AF-A0ABD7AYS2-F1
#
_cell.length_a   1.000
_cell.length_b   1.000
_cell.length_c   1.000
_cell.angle_alpha   90.00
_cell.angle_beta   90.00
_cell.angle_gamma   90.00
#
_symmetry.space_group_name_H-M   'P 1'
#
loop_
_entity.id
_entity.type
_entity.pdbx_description
1 polymer ?
#
loop_
_entity_poly.entity_id
_entity_poly.type
_entity_poly.pdbx_seq_one_letter_code
_entity_poly.pdbx_strand_id
1 'polypeptide(L)'
;MSGEFGEISPFTVTLDMLATAREVKKQEINAWRDKQENSSVIFEFNGHAWDGGKASQSRLSPVIAAAQAGTLPPGFFWTDADNHDVELTTEELVQLAGAMTQAMVVEGFRIHERQRQMKEEVAALDTLEAIRSYPVGWPEVDSE
;
A
#
# COMPACT_ATOMS: atom_id res chain seq x y z
N MET A 1 -55.09 -27.76 10.57
CA MET A 1 -53.76 -28.38 10.78
C MET A 1 -52.85 -27.28 11.32
N SER A 2 -52.59 -27.27 12.63
CA SER A 2 -51.57 -26.39 13.21
C SER A 2 -50.28 -27.18 13.30
N GLY A 3 -49.25 -26.75 12.56
CA GLY A 3 -47.91 -27.28 12.73
C GLY A 3 -47.32 -26.75 14.03
N GLU A 4 -46.89 -27.65 14.91
CA GLU A 4 -45.96 -27.31 16.00
C GLU A 4 -44.62 -26.93 15.35
N PHE A 5 -44.33 -25.64 15.28
CA PHE A 5 -42.97 -25.20 15.05
C PHE A 5 -42.23 -25.30 16.39
N GLY A 6 -41.24 -26.19 16.46
CA GLY A 6 -40.40 -26.39 17.64
C GLY A 6 -39.68 -25.11 18.08
N GLU A 7 -39.32 -25.05 19.36
CA GLU A 7 -38.67 -23.90 20.00
C GLU A 7 -37.38 -23.51 19.24
N ILE A 8 -37.36 -22.30 18.68
CA ILE A 8 -36.17 -21.76 18.01
C ILE A 8 -35.17 -21.30 19.07
N SER A 9 -34.06 -22.03 19.22
CA SER A 9 -32.99 -21.62 20.13
C SER A 9 -32.26 -20.38 19.60
N PRO A 10 -32.05 -19.33 20.42
CA PRO A 10 -31.33 -18.13 19.98
C PRO A 10 -29.89 -18.44 19.57
N PHE A 11 -29.46 -17.85 18.47
CA PHE A 11 -28.05 -17.91 18.07
C PHE A 11 -27.18 -17.18 19.10
N THR A 12 -26.18 -17.88 19.64
CA THR A 12 -25.22 -17.33 20.62
C THR A 12 -23.83 -17.31 19.98
N VAL A 13 -23.19 -16.14 19.96
CA VAL A 13 -21.80 -16.00 19.48
C VAL A 13 -20.86 -16.66 20.48
N THR A 14 -19.99 -17.55 20.00
CA THR A 14 -18.95 -18.18 20.84
C THR A 14 -17.60 -17.47 20.68
N LEU A 15 -16.68 -17.70 21.62
CA LEU A 15 -15.31 -17.20 21.53
C LEU A 15 -14.59 -17.70 20.27
N ASP A 16 -14.84 -18.93 19.85
CA ASP A 16 -14.26 -19.50 18.62
C ASP A 16 -14.76 -18.78 17.37
N MET A 17 -16.02 -18.35 17.36
CA MET A 17 -16.57 -17.54 16.28
C MET A 17 -15.90 -16.16 16.19
N LEU A 18 -15.64 -15.52 17.34
CA LEU A 18 -14.90 -14.25 17.39
C LEU A 18 -13.46 -14.45 16.92
N ALA A 19 -12.77 -15.49 17.38
CA ALA A 19 -11.40 -15.80 16.97
C ALA A 19 -11.29 -16.02 15.46
N THR A 20 -12.21 -16.81 14.89
CA THR A 20 -12.29 -17.05 13.45
C THR A 20 -12.54 -15.75 12.68
N ALA A 21 -13.46 -14.90 13.15
CA ALA A 21 -13.74 -13.63 12.51
C ALA A 21 -12.52 -12.69 12.52
N ARG A 22 -11.76 -12.62 13.62
CA ARG A 22 -10.52 -11.83 13.68
C ARG A 22 -9.48 -12.36 12.70
N GLU A 23 -9.35 -13.67 12.56
CA GLU A 23 -8.40 -14.26 11.62
C GLU A 23 -8.75 -13.92 10.17
N VAL A 24 -10.03 -14.04 9.79
CA VAL A 24 -10.52 -13.60 8.47
C VAL A 24 -10.20 -12.12 8.23
N LYS A 25 -10.46 -11.26 9.21
CA LYS A 25 -10.15 -9.82 9.09
C LYS A 25 -8.64 -9.54 9.00
N LYS A 26 -7.80 -10.30 9.71
CA LYS A 26 -6.33 -10.20 9.57
C LYS A 26 -5.85 -10.59 8.17
N GLN A 27 -6.48 -11.57 7.53
CA GLN A 27 -6.17 -11.94 6.14
C GLN A 27 -6.54 -10.81 5.17
N GLU A 28 -7.68 -10.16 5.39
CA GLU A 28 -8.08 -8.97 4.62
C GLU A 28 -7.06 -7.82 4.78
N ILE A 29 -6.59 -7.56 6.01
CA ILE A 29 -5.53 -6.58 6.28
C ILE A 29 -4.23 -6.95 5.56
N ASN A 30 -3.83 -8.22 5.56
CA ASN A 30 -2.63 -8.68 4.84
C ASN A 30 -2.79 -8.47 3.33
N ALA A 31 -3.95 -8.80 2.77
CA ALA A 31 -4.24 -8.58 1.35
C ALA A 31 -4.20 -7.08 0.99
N TRP A 32 -4.71 -6.21 1.87
CA TRP A 32 -4.58 -4.77 1.72
C TRP A 32 -3.12 -4.33 1.72
N ARG A 33 -2.31 -4.78 2.69
CA ARG A 33 -0.88 -4.46 2.76
C ARG A 33 -0.16 -4.88 1.48
N ASP A 34 -0.38 -6.11 1.03
CA ASP A 34 0.25 -6.65 -0.16
C ASP A 34 -0.13 -5.83 -1.41
N LYS A 35 -1.38 -5.33 -1.48
CA LYS A 35 -1.79 -4.40 -2.55
C LYS A 35 -1.05 -3.07 -2.46
N GLN A 36 -0.94 -2.47 -1.26
CA GLN A 36 -0.24 -1.19 -1.08
C GLN A 36 1.25 -1.31 -1.40
N GLU A 37 1.94 -2.34 -0.90
CA GLU A 37 3.38 -2.57 -1.12
C GLU A 37 3.75 -2.85 -2.59
N ASN A 38 2.76 -3.16 -3.43
CA ASN A 38 2.92 -3.35 -4.87
C ASN A 38 2.36 -2.19 -5.70
N SER A 39 1.81 -1.16 -5.06
CA SER A 39 1.34 0.06 -5.75
C SER A 39 2.51 1.02 -6.01
N SER A 40 2.34 1.93 -6.96
CA SER A 40 3.26 3.05 -7.16
C SER A 40 3.06 4.12 -6.10
N VAL A 41 4.09 4.94 -5.89
CA VAL A 41 4.07 6.13 -5.06
C VAL A 41 4.47 7.32 -5.92
N ILE A 42 3.83 8.48 -5.75
CA ILE A 42 4.29 9.72 -6.35
C ILE A 42 5.19 10.45 -5.34
N PHE A 43 6.35 10.91 -5.79
CA PHE A 43 7.27 11.68 -4.96
C PHE A 43 7.85 12.88 -5.70
N GLU A 44 8.12 13.95 -4.96
CA GLU A 44 8.70 15.17 -5.50
C GLU A 44 10.23 15.10 -5.52
N PHE A 45 10.83 15.49 -6.64
CA PHE A 45 12.27 15.68 -6.75
C PHE A 45 12.58 16.73 -7.82
N ASN A 46 13.43 17.71 -7.49
CA ASN A 46 13.83 18.81 -8.36
C ASN A 46 12.66 19.57 -9.03
N GLY A 47 11.54 19.72 -8.32
CA GLY A 47 10.37 20.46 -8.81
C GLY A 47 9.45 19.69 -9.76
N HIS A 48 9.65 18.37 -9.86
CA HIS A 48 8.81 17.46 -10.63
C HIS A 48 8.25 16.35 -9.74
N ALA A 49 7.04 15.91 -10.05
CA ALA A 49 6.42 14.71 -9.48
C ALA A 49 6.85 13.47 -10.28
N TRP A 50 7.33 12.43 -9.62
CA TRP A 50 7.85 11.23 -10.27
C TRP A 50 7.12 9.96 -9.84
N ASP A 51 6.92 9.04 -10.78
CA ASP A 51 6.50 7.68 -10.49
C ASP A 51 7.60 6.91 -9.76
N GLY A 52 7.32 6.54 -8.52
CA GLY A 52 8.11 5.63 -7.70
C GLY A 52 7.45 4.25 -7.55
N GLY A 53 8.26 3.26 -7.21
CA GLY A 53 7.81 1.88 -7.01
C GLY A 53 8.71 0.87 -7.71
N LYS A 54 8.43 -0.43 -7.49
CA LYS A 54 9.27 -1.53 -7.98
C LYS A 54 9.48 -1.49 -9.51
N ALA A 55 8.43 -1.12 -10.26
CA ALA A 55 8.50 -1.02 -11.72
C ALA A 55 9.39 0.14 -12.18
N SER A 56 9.19 1.35 -11.64
CA SER A 56 10.02 2.53 -11.96
C SER A 56 11.47 2.31 -11.59
N GLN A 57 11.74 1.75 -10.39
CA GLN A 57 13.08 1.43 -9.93
C GLN A 57 13.79 0.42 -10.86
N SER A 58 13.07 -0.61 -11.30
CA SER A 58 13.60 -1.63 -12.22
C SER A 58 13.95 -1.05 -13.58
N ARG A 59 13.19 -0.06 -14.08
CA ARG A 59 13.47 0.61 -15.35
C ARG A 59 14.61 1.64 -15.23
N LEU A 60 14.70 2.33 -14.11
CA LEU A 60 15.71 3.36 -13.87
C LEU A 60 17.12 2.75 -13.67
N SER A 61 17.20 1.54 -13.09
CA SER A 61 18.47 0.85 -12.83
C SER A 61 19.38 0.68 -14.07
N PRO A 62 18.93 0.11 -15.21
CA PRO A 62 19.75 0.02 -16.41
C PRO A 62 20.06 1.39 -17.04
N VAL A 63 19.17 2.38 -16.88
CA VAL A 63 19.40 3.75 -17.37
C VAL A 63 20.58 4.39 -16.63
N ILE A 64 20.64 4.26 -15.31
CA ILE A 64 21.78 4.75 -14.52
C ILE A 64 23.08 4.08 -14.96
N ALA A 65 23.06 2.76 -15.18
CA ALA A 65 24.25 2.03 -15.66
C ALA A 65 24.72 2.54 -17.03
N ALA A 66 23.80 2.77 -17.98
CA ALA A 66 24.12 3.36 -19.28
C ALA A 66 24.63 4.81 -19.17
N ALA A 67 24.04 5.61 -18.26
CA ALA A 67 24.46 6.98 -17.99
C ALA A 67 25.88 7.05 -17.44
N GLN A 68 26.22 6.16 -16.50
CA GLN A 68 27.56 6.05 -15.93
C GLN A 68 28.59 5.55 -16.95
N ALA A 69 28.18 4.70 -17.88
CA ALA A 69 29.03 4.24 -18.99
C ALA A 69 29.17 5.28 -20.12
N GLY A 70 28.41 6.38 -20.08
CA GLY A 70 28.38 7.37 -21.15
C GLY A 70 27.77 6.84 -22.46
N THR A 71 26.89 5.82 -22.37
CA THR A 71 26.29 5.15 -23.53
C THR A 71 24.79 5.43 -23.67
N LEU A 72 24.26 6.43 -22.97
CA LEU A 72 22.90 6.89 -23.23
C LEU A 72 22.76 7.43 -24.66
N PRO A 73 21.64 7.19 -25.33
CA PRO A 73 21.40 7.76 -26.65
C PRO A 73 21.33 9.29 -26.59
N PRO A 74 21.74 10.01 -27.65
CA PRO A 74 21.56 11.46 -27.73
C PRO A 74 20.08 11.86 -27.58
N GLY A 75 19.81 12.90 -26.79
CA GLY A 75 18.44 13.37 -26.51
C GLY A 75 17.64 12.47 -25.58
N PHE A 76 18.30 11.63 -24.78
CA PHE A 76 17.65 10.82 -23.75
C PHE A 76 16.97 11.71 -22.69
N PHE A 77 15.77 11.33 -22.28
CA PHE A 77 15.00 11.96 -21.21
C PHE A 77 14.35 10.89 -20.32
N TRP A 78 13.91 11.30 -19.13
CA TRP A 78 12.99 10.53 -18.30
C TRP A 78 11.66 11.28 -18.20
N THR A 79 10.55 10.57 -18.36
CA THR A 79 9.21 11.17 -18.27
C THR A 79 8.76 11.19 -16.82
N ASP A 80 8.32 12.36 -16.34
CA ASP A 80 7.77 12.55 -15.01
C ASP A 80 6.32 12.03 -14.90
N ALA A 81 5.74 12.04 -13.70
CA ALA A 81 4.39 11.51 -13.46
C ALA A 81 3.28 12.32 -14.15
N ASP A 82 3.56 13.58 -14.50
CA ASP A 82 2.66 14.47 -15.22
C ASP A 82 2.82 14.37 -16.75
N ASN A 83 3.67 13.45 -17.22
CA ASN A 83 4.02 13.23 -18.63
C ASN A 83 4.85 14.35 -19.26
N HIS A 84 5.70 15.03 -18.48
CA HIS A 84 6.74 15.91 -19.03
C HIS A 84 8.05 15.14 -19.22
N ASP A 85 8.65 15.30 -20.39
CA ASP A 85 9.96 14.74 -20.69
C ASP A 85 11.05 15.65 -20.11
N VAL A 86 11.86 15.11 -19.20
CA VAL A 86 12.90 15.84 -18.47
C VAL A 86 14.26 15.26 -18.83
N GLU A 87 15.13 16.10 -19.38
CA GLU A 87 16.53 15.76 -19.56
C GLU A 87 17.24 15.81 -18.20
N LEU A 88 17.84 14.69 -17.80
CA LEU A 88 18.56 14.54 -16.54
C LEU A 88 20.02 14.22 -16.81
N THR A 89 20.92 14.86 -16.09
CA THR A 89 22.34 14.47 -16.06
C THR A 89 22.51 13.10 -15.41
N THR A 90 23.67 12.47 -15.63
CA THR A 90 24.02 11.22 -14.94
C THR A 90 23.93 11.35 -13.42
N GLU A 91 24.32 12.50 -12.87
CA GLU A 91 24.24 12.77 -11.42
C GLU A 91 22.78 12.85 -10.96
N GLU A 92 21.93 13.59 -11.69
CA GLU A 92 20.51 13.72 -11.35
C GLU A 92 19.75 12.40 -11.47
N LEU A 93 20.10 11.52 -12.42
CA LEU A 93 19.53 10.16 -12.50
C LEU A 93 19.84 9.33 -11.25
N VAL A 94 21.07 9.44 -10.71
CA VAL A 94 21.45 8.76 -9.47
C VAL A 94 20.69 9.36 -8.28
N GLN A 95 20.58 10.68 -8.22
CA GLN A 95 19.83 11.37 -7.17
C GLN A 95 18.33 11.04 -7.22
N LEU A 96 17.74 10.97 -8.42
CA LEU A 96 16.35 10.54 -8.65
C LEU A 96 16.11 9.12 -8.12
N ALA A 97 17.01 8.17 -8.38
CA ALA A 97 16.90 6.82 -7.83
C ALA A 97 17.02 6.80 -6.30
N GLY A 98 17.88 7.65 -5.73
CA GLY A 98 17.99 7.84 -4.28
C GLY A 98 16.68 8.36 -3.68
N ALA A 99 16.11 9.42 -4.26
CA ALA A 99 14.84 10.01 -3.86
C ALA A 99 13.67 9.00 -3.98
N MET A 100 13.62 8.25 -5.08
CA MET A 100 12.64 7.18 -5.29
C MET A 100 12.75 6.11 -4.20
N THR A 101 13.97 5.65 -3.90
CA THR A 101 14.22 4.64 -2.88
C THR A 101 13.77 5.15 -1.50
N GLN A 102 14.11 6.40 -1.17
CA GLN A 102 13.68 7.02 0.08
C GLN A 102 12.15 7.09 0.19
N ALA A 103 11.47 7.52 -0.87
CA ALA A 103 10.01 7.58 -0.92
C ALA A 103 9.37 6.19 -0.72
N MET A 104 9.90 5.16 -1.40
CA MET A 104 9.44 3.78 -1.24
C MET A 104 9.66 3.25 0.19
N VAL A 105 10.77 3.59 0.84
CA VAL A 105 11.04 3.20 2.24
C VAL A 105 10.06 3.87 3.20
N VAL A 106 9.82 5.17 3.03
CA VAL A 106 8.86 5.93 3.86
C VAL A 106 7.46 5.36 3.71
N GLU A 107 7.02 5.13 2.47
CA GLU A 107 5.68 4.58 2.21
C GLU A 107 5.54 3.14 2.75
N GLY A 108 6.56 2.30 2.53
CA GLY A 108 6.60 0.95 3.11
C GLY A 108 6.51 0.95 4.64
N PHE A 109 7.16 1.91 5.31
CA PHE A 109 7.05 2.06 6.75
C PHE A 109 5.64 2.46 7.19
N ARG A 110 5.02 3.44 6.52
CA ARG A 110 3.63 3.86 6.80
C ARG A 110 2.64 2.71 6.63
N ILE A 111 2.77 1.93 5.56
CA ILE A 111 1.94 0.74 5.30
C ILE A 111 2.10 -0.28 6.44
N HIS A 112 3.33 -0.53 6.87
CA HIS A 112 3.62 -1.45 7.95
C HIS A 112 3.01 -0.97 9.29
N GLU A 113 3.16 0.30 9.65
CA GLU A 113 2.55 0.88 10.85
C GLU A 113 1.03 0.76 10.81
N ARG A 114 0.41 1.14 9.68
CA ARG A 114 -1.05 1.05 9.53
C ARG A 114 -1.55 -0.39 9.62
N GLN A 115 -0.86 -1.35 9.00
CA GLN A 115 -1.20 -2.77 9.16
C GLN A 115 -1.19 -3.19 10.64
N ARG A 116 -0.15 -2.79 11.39
CA ARG A 116 -0.04 -3.16 12.80
C ARG A 116 -1.17 -2.57 13.61
N GLN A 117 -1.44 -1.28 13.42
CA GLN A 117 -2.56 -0.59 14.04
C GLN A 117 -3.88 -1.31 13.76
N MET A 118 -4.19 -1.63 12.50
CA MET A 118 -5.44 -2.32 12.17
C MET A 118 -5.56 -3.69 12.85
N LYS A 119 -4.46 -4.45 12.96
CA LYS A 119 -4.46 -5.75 13.64
C LYS A 119 -4.68 -5.62 15.15
N GLU A 120 -4.13 -4.57 15.77
CA GLU A 120 -4.33 -4.26 17.19
C GLU A 120 -5.77 -3.82 17.46
N GLU A 121 -6.32 -2.92 16.64
CA GLU A 121 -7.72 -2.49 16.72
C GLU A 121 -8.68 -3.68 16.54
N VAL A 122 -8.48 -4.49 15.50
CA VAL A 122 -9.26 -5.72 15.26
C VAL A 122 -9.08 -6.72 16.39
N ALA A 123 -8.00 -6.72 17.16
CA ALA A 123 -7.84 -7.59 18.32
C ALA A 123 -8.65 -7.13 19.55
N ALA A 124 -8.97 -5.84 19.64
CA ALA A 124 -9.68 -5.23 20.76
C ALA A 124 -11.22 -5.25 20.63
N LEU A 125 -11.79 -5.61 19.47
CA LEU A 125 -13.24 -5.57 19.23
C LEU A 125 -13.99 -6.76 19.85
N ASP A 126 -15.07 -6.57 20.59
CA ASP A 126 -15.72 -7.68 21.32
C ASP A 126 -16.92 -8.33 20.62
N THR A 127 -17.35 -7.79 19.47
CA THR A 127 -18.54 -8.30 18.77
C THR A 127 -18.22 -8.77 17.35
N LEU A 128 -18.95 -9.79 16.91
CA LEU A 128 -18.83 -10.33 15.56
C LEU A 128 -19.13 -9.28 14.48
N GLU A 129 -20.12 -8.41 14.75
CA GLU A 129 -20.49 -7.31 13.88
C GLU A 129 -19.35 -6.29 13.75
N ALA A 130 -18.76 -5.84 14.87
CA ALA A 130 -17.66 -4.88 14.84
C ALA A 130 -16.44 -5.45 14.12
N ILE A 131 -16.07 -6.72 14.38
CA ILE A 131 -14.94 -7.36 13.70
C ILE A 131 -15.17 -7.43 12.19
N ARG A 132 -16.37 -7.80 11.75
CA ARG A 132 -16.69 -7.94 10.32
C ARG A 132 -16.76 -6.60 9.60
N SER A 133 -17.32 -5.58 10.26
CA SER A 133 -17.49 -4.24 9.72
C SER A 133 -16.25 -3.35 9.84
N TYR A 134 -15.19 -3.79 10.52
CA TYR A 134 -13.96 -3.03 10.66
C TYR A 134 -13.42 -2.59 9.27
N PRO A 135 -13.19 -1.27 9.07
CA PRO A 135 -12.76 -0.73 7.79
C PRO A 135 -11.27 -1.02 7.55
N VAL A 136 -10.98 -1.84 6.52
CA VAL A 136 -9.61 -2.12 6.09
C VAL A 136 -9.17 -1.06 5.09
N GLY A 137 -8.13 -0.31 5.42
CA GLY A 137 -7.65 0.76 4.57
C GLY A 137 -6.89 1.82 5.34
N TRP A 138 -6.50 2.88 4.62
CA TRP A 138 -6.12 4.13 5.25
C TRP A 138 -7.30 4.71 6.02
N PRO A 139 -7.07 5.40 7.15
CA PRO A 139 -8.14 6.11 7.84
C PRO A 139 -8.76 7.14 6.89
N GLU A 140 -10.07 7.31 6.97
CA GLU A 140 -10.72 8.45 6.31
C GLU A 140 -10.10 9.72 6.85
N VAL A 141 -9.63 10.58 5.94
CA VAL A 141 -9.18 11.92 6.30
C VAL A 141 -10.47 12.72 6.46
N ASP A 142 -10.81 13.13 7.68
CA ASP A 142 -11.91 14.07 7.89
C ASP A 142 -11.60 15.30 7.04
N SER A 143 -12.41 15.54 6.01
CA SER A 143 -12.37 16.78 5.25
C SER A 143 -12.94 17.88 6.14
N GLU A 144 -12.07 18.68 6.76
CA GLU A 144 -12.43 19.93 7.42
C GLU A 144 -13.04 20.97 6.46
#